data_AF-A0A349JT40-F1
#
_entry.id   AF-A0A349JT40-F1
#
_cell.length_a   1.000
_cell.length_b   1.000
_cell.length_c   1.000
_cell.angle_alpha   90.00
_cell.angle_beta   90.00
_cell.angle_gamma   90.00
#
_symmetry.space_group_name_H-M   'P 1'
#
loop_
_entity.id
_entity.type
_entity.pdbx_description
1 polymer ?
#
loop_
_entity_poly.entity_id
_entity_poly.type
_entity_poly.pdbx_seq_one_letter_code
_entity_poly.pdbx_strand_id
1 'polypeptide(L)'
;STGEWAVLDYKAGASVDPPEKAHQKSRDRDHQWIDLQLPLYRRLLSGIFDGDGRRVIDIDVDGAEQSRIRLGFVSLPRDVEETEFMMASWTEEDFVSAEDAARQVVRRLREASFEFDPEVTKATRYGQDPLEPLLTVGWQARNEPEDAVDGGAQRAGEQ
;
A
#
# COMPACT_ATOMS: atom_id res chain seq x y z
N SER A 1 -8.56 -5.65 -33.44
CA SER A 1 -8.46 -5.48 -31.98
C SER A 1 -9.64 -4.64 -31.52
N THR A 2 -10.05 -4.74 -30.25
CA THR A 2 -11.15 -3.95 -29.67
C THR A 2 -10.78 -2.47 -29.43
N GLY A 3 -9.49 -2.13 -29.48
CA GLY A 3 -8.99 -0.79 -29.16
C GLY A 3 -8.94 -0.50 -27.66
N GLU A 4 -9.18 -1.51 -26.81
CA GLU A 4 -9.03 -1.43 -25.36
C GLU A 4 -7.57 -1.63 -24.94
N TRP A 5 -7.19 -0.94 -23.86
CA TRP A 5 -5.89 -1.09 -23.21
C TRP A 5 -6.07 -1.84 -21.88
N ALA A 6 -5.07 -2.65 -21.51
CA ALA A 6 -5.03 -3.28 -20.21
C ALA A 6 -3.71 -2.95 -19.50
N VAL A 7 -3.79 -2.55 -18.24
CA VAL A 7 -2.64 -2.40 -17.35
C VAL A 7 -2.69 -3.55 -16.36
N LEU A 8 -1.67 -4.40 -16.42
CA LEU A 8 -1.63 -5.65 -15.69
C LEU A 8 -0.43 -5.67 -14.74
N ASP A 9 -0.69 -5.88 -13.46
CA ASP A 9 0.36 -6.12 -12.47
C ASP A 9 0.59 -7.62 -12.30
N TYR A 10 1.84 -8.05 -12.40
CA TYR A 10 2.20 -9.46 -12.29
C TYR A 10 2.41 -9.82 -10.82
N LYS A 11 1.54 -10.69 -10.29
CA LYS A 11 1.60 -11.12 -8.89
C LYS A 11 2.06 -12.58 -8.84
N ALA A 12 3.27 -12.79 -8.33
CA ALA A 12 3.78 -14.14 -8.05
C ALA A 12 3.40 -14.55 -6.62
N GLY A 13 2.71 -15.68 -6.48
CA GLY A 13 2.25 -16.17 -5.18
C GLY A 13 1.44 -17.46 -5.31
N ALA A 14 1.33 -18.23 -4.22
CA ALA A 14 0.56 -19.47 -4.21
C ALA A 14 -0.96 -19.23 -4.38
N SER A 15 -1.43 -18.04 -3.98
CA SER A 15 -2.78 -17.56 -4.20
C SER A 15 -2.76 -16.05 -4.36
N VAL A 16 -3.42 -15.52 -5.38
CA VAL A 16 -3.60 -14.08 -5.60
C VAL A 16 -5.06 -13.75 -5.37
N ASP A 17 -5.34 -12.79 -4.49
CA ASP A 17 -6.70 -12.32 -4.27
C ASP A 17 -7.17 -11.48 -5.48
N PRO A 18 -8.45 -11.58 -5.90
CA PRO A 18 -9.01 -10.72 -6.94
C PRO A 18 -8.86 -9.23 -6.58
N PRO A 19 -8.78 -8.33 -7.58
CA PRO A 19 -8.59 -6.89 -7.38
C PRO A 19 -9.50 -6.28 -6.29
N GLU A 20 -10.79 -6.63 -6.29
CA GLU A 20 -11.77 -6.12 -5.33
C GLU A 20 -11.37 -6.49 -3.90
N LYS A 21 -11.08 -7.77 -3.65
CA LYS A 21 -10.71 -8.27 -2.33
C LYS A 21 -9.33 -7.77 -1.88
N ALA A 22 -8.40 -7.62 -2.82
CA ALA A 22 -7.05 -7.15 -2.55
C ALA A 22 -7.02 -5.66 -2.14
N HIS A 23 -7.93 -4.84 -2.66
CA HIS A 23 -7.89 -3.39 -2.45
C HIS A 23 -9.04 -2.83 -1.62
N GLN A 24 -10.15 -3.56 -1.47
CA GLN A 24 -11.32 -3.11 -0.72
C GLN A 24 -11.65 -4.09 0.40
N LYS A 25 -11.87 -3.57 1.61
CA LYS A 25 -12.54 -4.33 2.67
C LYS A 25 -14.05 -4.21 2.48
N SER A 26 -14.72 -5.35 2.43
CA SER A 26 -16.16 -5.42 2.58
C SER A 26 -16.50 -5.36 4.08
N ARG A 27 -16.81 -4.17 4.60
CA ARG A 27 -17.53 -4.00 5.87
C ARG A 27 -18.65 -3.00 5.62
N ASP A 28 -19.89 -3.50 5.70
CA ASP A 28 -21.12 -2.75 5.43
C ASP A 28 -21.18 -2.12 4.03
N ARG A 29 -22.18 -1.26 3.78
CA ARG A 29 -22.53 -0.71 2.46
C ARG A 29 -21.48 0.20 1.83
N ASP A 30 -20.39 0.50 2.54
CA ASP A 30 -19.32 1.37 2.09
C ASP A 30 -18.02 0.58 1.91
N HIS A 31 -17.50 0.54 0.68
CA HIS A 31 -16.23 -0.10 0.37
C HIS A 31 -15.08 0.78 0.90
N GLN A 32 -14.30 0.25 1.85
CA GLN A 32 -13.12 0.95 2.36
C GLN A 32 -11.86 0.48 1.61
N TRP A 33 -11.14 1.42 1.01
CA TRP A 33 -9.84 1.17 0.39
C TRP A 33 -8.79 0.81 1.45
N ILE A 34 -8.14 -0.34 1.25
CA ILE A 34 -7.02 -0.84 2.07
C ILE A 34 -5.69 -0.85 1.31
N ASP A 35 -5.76 -0.91 -0.01
CA ASP A 35 -4.63 -0.81 -0.92
C ASP A 35 -5.06 0.09 -2.09
N LEU A 36 -4.17 0.95 -2.56
CA LEU A 36 -4.41 1.89 -3.65
C LEU A 36 -3.52 1.64 -4.87
N GLN A 37 -2.76 0.54 -4.89
CA GLN A 37 -1.81 0.22 -5.96
C GLN A 37 -2.47 0.23 -7.35
N LEU A 38 -3.36 -0.72 -7.64
CA LEU A 38 -4.02 -0.77 -8.95
C LEU A 38 -4.84 0.49 -9.27
N PRO A 39 -5.74 0.99 -8.42
CA PRO A 39 -6.60 2.11 -8.81
C PRO A 39 -5.82 3.40 -9.13
N LEU A 40 -4.62 3.58 -8.57
CA LEU A 40 -3.77 4.74 -8.87
C LEU A 40 -2.96 4.60 -10.16
N TYR A 41 -2.81 3.40 -10.73
CA TYR A 41 -2.06 3.22 -11.98
C TYR A 41 -2.63 4.03 -13.13
N ARG A 42 -3.96 4.22 -13.17
CA ARG A 42 -4.61 5.07 -14.18
C ARG A 42 -4.02 6.48 -14.24
N ARG A 43 -3.65 7.07 -13.10
CA ARG A 43 -3.03 8.41 -13.04
C ARG A 43 -1.62 8.46 -13.59
N LEU A 44 -0.90 7.33 -13.59
CA LEU A 44 0.48 7.25 -14.07
C LEU A 44 0.55 7.16 -15.60
N LEU A 45 -0.51 6.67 -16.25
CA LEU A 45 -0.53 6.36 -17.68
C LEU A 45 -0.25 7.58 -18.56
N SER A 46 -0.73 8.76 -18.18
CA SER A 46 -0.50 10.01 -18.92
C SER A 46 0.98 10.44 -18.98
N GLY A 47 1.80 9.91 -18.07
CA GLY A 47 3.22 10.21 -17.92
C GLY A 47 4.17 9.15 -18.48
N ILE A 48 3.67 8.10 -19.14
CA ILE A 48 4.53 7.03 -19.69
C ILE A 48 4.86 7.35 -21.16
N PHE A 49 6.15 7.52 -21.45
CA PHE A 49 6.67 7.81 -22.78
C PHE A 49 7.62 6.69 -23.26
N ASP A 50 7.67 6.46 -24.56
CA ASP A 50 8.61 5.55 -25.21
C ASP A 50 10.00 6.20 -25.41
N GLY A 51 10.94 5.45 -25.99
CA GLY A 51 12.29 5.93 -26.26
C GLY A 51 12.38 7.09 -27.26
N ASP A 52 11.31 7.34 -28.02
CA ASP A 52 11.20 8.45 -28.97
C ASP A 52 10.47 9.66 -28.36
N GLY A 53 10.07 9.59 -27.09
CA GLY A 53 9.33 10.65 -26.39
C GLY A 53 7.84 10.73 -26.76
N ARG A 54 7.27 9.69 -27.38
CA ARG A 54 5.82 9.60 -27.63
C ARG A 54 5.15 8.92 -26.45
N ARG A 55 3.89 9.27 -26.15
CA ARG A 55 3.14 8.55 -25.12
C ARG A 55 2.95 7.10 -25.55
N VAL A 56 3.19 6.18 -24.62
CA VAL A 56 2.95 4.75 -24.85
C VAL A 56 1.46 4.48 -25.04
N ILE A 57 0.62 5.20 -24.30
CA ILE A 57 -0.83 5.12 -24.38
C ILE A 57 -1.33 6.40 -25.06
N ASP A 58 -1.70 6.27 -26.34
CA ASP A 58 -2.17 7.37 -27.19
C ASP A 58 -3.71 7.43 -27.24
N ILE A 59 -4.34 7.45 -26.07
CA ILE A 59 -5.78 7.72 -25.92
C ILE A 59 -5.97 8.84 -24.91
N ASP A 60 -7.14 9.45 -24.90
CA ASP A 60 -7.48 10.44 -23.89
C ASP A 60 -7.69 9.78 -22.50
N VAL A 61 -6.59 9.60 -21.79
CA VAL A 61 -6.55 9.00 -20.44
C VAL A 61 -7.05 9.93 -19.34
N ASP A 62 -7.45 11.17 -19.65
CA ASP A 62 -8.06 12.12 -18.71
C ASP A 62 -9.51 12.49 -19.10
N GLY A 63 -10.03 11.92 -20.20
CA GLY A 63 -11.37 12.22 -20.71
C GLY A 63 -12.17 11.00 -21.14
N ALA A 64 -12.93 11.11 -22.23
CA ALA A 64 -14.01 10.18 -22.56
C ALA A 64 -13.53 8.73 -22.86
N GLU A 65 -12.25 8.54 -23.17
CA GLU A 65 -11.69 7.23 -23.53
C GLU A 65 -11.12 6.46 -22.34
N GLN A 66 -11.14 7.03 -21.13
CA GLN A 66 -10.65 6.37 -19.92
C GLN A 66 -11.31 5.02 -19.63
N SER A 67 -12.58 4.86 -19.99
CA SER A 67 -13.32 3.59 -19.84
C SER A 67 -12.75 2.44 -20.68
N ARG A 68 -11.89 2.73 -21.65
CA ARG A 68 -11.20 1.72 -22.47
C ARG A 68 -9.96 1.14 -21.79
N ILE A 69 -9.59 1.66 -20.62
CA ILE A 69 -8.44 1.18 -19.84
C ILE A 69 -8.97 0.23 -18.77
N ARG A 70 -8.60 -1.04 -18.88
CA ARG A 70 -8.88 -2.04 -17.85
C ARG A 70 -7.65 -2.24 -16.98
N LEU A 71 -7.86 -2.43 -15.67
CA LEU A 71 -6.81 -2.71 -14.72
C LEU A 71 -7.00 -4.12 -14.14
N GLY A 72 -5.92 -4.80 -13.82
CA GLY A 72 -6.01 -6.13 -13.25
C GLY A 72 -4.67 -6.73 -12.88
N PHE A 73 -4.73 -7.99 -12.47
CA PHE A 73 -3.56 -8.82 -12.19
C PHE A 73 -3.38 -9.90 -13.24
N VAL A 74 -2.12 -10.29 -13.44
CA VAL A 74 -1.79 -11.64 -13.91
C VAL A 74 -1.29 -12.41 -12.71
N SER A 75 -2.06 -13.42 -12.29
CA SER A 75 -1.65 -14.37 -11.26
C SER A 75 -0.61 -15.32 -11.85
N LEU A 76 0.58 -15.38 -11.25
CA LEU A 76 1.66 -16.30 -11.61
C LEU A 76 1.90 -17.31 -10.48
N PRO A 77 1.06 -18.35 -10.35
CA PRO A 77 1.25 -19.42 -9.38
C PRO A 77 2.37 -20.37 -9.78
N ARG A 78 2.67 -21.34 -8.90
CA ARG A 78 3.72 -22.35 -9.15
C ARG A 78 3.34 -23.28 -10.31
N ASP A 79 2.07 -23.60 -10.45
CA ASP A 79 1.54 -24.34 -11.60
C ASP A 79 1.18 -23.35 -12.71
N VAL A 80 1.83 -23.48 -13.86
CA VAL A 80 1.62 -22.53 -14.98
C VAL A 80 0.20 -22.64 -15.54
N GLU A 81 -0.46 -23.80 -15.42
CA GLU A 81 -1.84 -24.00 -15.88
C GLU A 81 -2.87 -23.20 -15.06
N GLU A 82 -2.50 -22.76 -13.84
CA GLU A 82 -3.33 -21.92 -12.98
C GLU A 82 -3.08 -20.41 -13.22
N THR A 83 -2.29 -20.04 -14.23
CA THR A 83 -2.08 -18.64 -14.62
C THR A 83 -3.39 -18.02 -15.08
N GLU A 84 -3.79 -16.91 -14.46
CA GLU A 84 -5.09 -16.29 -14.72
C GLU A 84 -4.98 -14.75 -14.80
N PHE A 85 -5.76 -14.18 -15.72
CA PHE A 85 -6.02 -12.73 -15.77
C PHE A 85 -7.18 -12.39 -14.83
N MET A 86 -6.91 -11.60 -13.80
CA MET A 86 -7.91 -11.14 -12.83
C MET A 86 -8.18 -9.66 -13.06
N MET A 87 -9.22 -9.35 -13.84
CA MET A 87 -9.58 -7.97 -14.18
C MET A 87 -10.48 -7.36 -13.12
N ALA A 88 -10.21 -6.10 -12.76
CA ALA A 88 -11.07 -5.34 -11.87
C ALA A 88 -12.39 -4.97 -12.55
N SER A 89 -13.46 -4.99 -11.78
CA SER A 89 -14.81 -4.61 -12.18
C SER A 89 -15.22 -3.20 -11.72
N TRP A 90 -14.25 -2.39 -11.30
CA TRP A 90 -14.45 -1.04 -10.79
C TRP A 90 -15.05 -0.08 -11.81
N THR A 91 -15.94 0.75 -11.31
CA THR A 91 -16.60 1.83 -12.03
C THR A 91 -15.80 3.13 -11.96
N GLU A 92 -16.23 4.14 -12.70
CA GLU A 92 -15.65 5.49 -12.59
C GLU A 92 -15.76 6.05 -11.17
N GLU A 93 -16.87 5.79 -10.49
CA GLU A 93 -17.11 6.25 -9.12
C GLU A 93 -16.12 5.62 -8.14
N ASP A 94 -15.75 4.35 -8.36
CA ASP A 94 -14.71 3.67 -7.59
C ASP A 94 -13.34 4.34 -7.78
N PHE A 95 -12.98 4.70 -9.01
CA PHE A 95 -11.72 5.40 -9.29
C PHE A 95 -11.66 6.78 -8.63
N VAL A 96 -12.75 7.55 -8.71
CA VAL A 96 -12.86 8.85 -8.03
C VAL A 96 -12.71 8.67 -6.50
N SER A 97 -13.40 7.67 -5.94
CA SER A 97 -13.30 7.32 -4.51
C SER A 97 -11.87 6.94 -4.09
N ALA A 98 -11.17 6.15 -4.91
CA ALA A 98 -9.78 5.78 -4.67
C ALA A 98 -8.84 6.99 -4.71
N GLU A 99 -9.05 7.92 -5.64
CA GLU A 99 -8.29 9.18 -5.70
C GLU A 99 -8.55 10.06 -4.47
N ASP A 100 -9.79 10.14 -3.99
CA ASP A 100 -10.13 10.86 -2.78
C ASP A 100 -9.46 10.23 -1.55
N ALA A 101 -9.43 8.90 -1.46
CA ALA A 101 -8.68 8.19 -0.43
C ALA A 101 -7.18 8.52 -0.51
N ALA A 102 -6.58 8.52 -1.70
CA ALA A 102 -5.18 8.90 -1.88
C ALA A 102 -4.90 10.34 -1.45
N ARG A 103 -5.78 11.30 -1.78
CA ARG A 103 -5.67 12.70 -1.35
C ARG A 103 -5.72 12.82 0.18
N GLN A 104 -6.56 12.04 0.84
CA GLN A 104 -6.62 12.02 2.31
C GLN A 104 -5.33 11.48 2.92
N VAL A 105 -4.77 10.39 2.37
CA VAL A 105 -3.47 9.85 2.80
C VAL A 105 -2.38 10.90 2.64
N VAL A 106 -2.29 11.56 1.49
CA VAL A 106 -1.29 12.62 1.25
C VAL A 106 -1.44 13.80 2.21
N ARG A 107 -2.66 14.21 2.56
CA ARG A 107 -2.88 15.27 3.56
C ARG A 107 -2.32 14.87 4.93
N ARG A 108 -2.66 13.68 5.43
CA ARG A 108 -2.16 13.17 6.71
C ARG A 108 -0.63 13.06 6.73
N LEU A 109 -0.03 12.57 5.64
CA LEU A 109 1.42 12.50 5.48
C LEU A 109 2.08 13.88 5.56
N ARG A 110 1.49 14.91 4.92
CA ARG A 110 2.00 16.29 4.95
C ARG A 110 1.83 16.96 6.31
N GLU A 111 0.79 16.58 7.05
CA GLU A 111 0.55 17.01 8.43
C GLU A 111 1.47 16.28 9.43
N ALA A 112 2.28 15.32 8.96
CA ALA A 112 3.10 14.44 9.79
C ALA A 112 2.30 13.77 10.92
N SER A 113 1.02 13.48 10.67
CA SER A 113 0.13 12.83 11.61
C SER A 113 0.22 11.31 11.41
N PHE A 114 0.90 10.64 12.34
CA PHE A 114 1.10 9.21 12.34
C PHE A 114 0.58 8.65 13.68
N GLU A 115 -0.51 7.89 13.62
CA GLU A 115 -1.01 7.15 14.78
C GLU A 115 -0.52 5.71 14.70
N PHE A 116 0.21 5.27 15.73
CA PHE A 116 0.54 3.87 15.87
C PHE A 116 -0.69 3.11 16.35
N ASP A 117 -1.15 2.16 15.53
CA ASP A 117 -2.23 1.24 15.90
C ASP A 117 -1.63 -0.10 16.36
N PRO A 118 -1.58 -0.36 17.69
CA PRO A 118 -1.07 -1.63 18.23
C PRO A 118 -1.97 -2.82 17.88
N GLU A 119 -3.24 -2.60 17.51
CA GLU A 119 -4.15 -3.67 17.14
C GLU A 119 -3.88 -4.21 15.74
N VAL A 120 -3.41 -3.34 14.83
CA VAL A 120 -2.97 -3.69 13.47
C VAL A 120 -1.52 -4.19 13.48
N THR A 121 -0.70 -3.66 14.38
CA THR A 121 0.74 -3.99 14.50
C THR A 121 1.00 -5.13 15.48
N LYS A 122 0.08 -6.10 15.59
CA LYS A 122 0.30 -7.27 16.45
C LYS A 122 1.40 -8.14 15.84
N ALA A 123 2.51 -8.29 16.56
CA ALA A 123 3.50 -9.33 16.28
C ALA A 123 2.75 -10.67 16.26
N THR A 124 2.68 -11.30 15.08
CA THR A 124 1.88 -12.52 14.86
C THR A 124 2.45 -13.73 15.61
N ARG A 125 3.64 -13.61 16.22
CA ARG A 125 4.20 -14.55 17.20
C ARG A 125 4.94 -13.81 18.31
N TYR A 126 4.36 -13.82 19.51
CA TYR A 126 5.01 -13.40 20.75
C TYR A 126 6.36 -14.13 20.90
N GLY A 127 7.46 -13.38 21.11
CA GLY A 127 8.79 -13.94 21.41
C GLY A 127 9.61 -14.47 20.23
N GLN A 128 9.20 -14.22 18.98
CA GLN A 128 9.94 -14.63 17.77
C GLN A 128 10.27 -13.47 16.84
N ASP A 129 9.81 -12.26 17.13
CA ASP A 129 10.07 -11.08 16.32
C ASP A 129 11.21 -10.25 16.95
N PRO A 130 12.40 -10.18 16.33
CA PRO A 130 13.50 -9.33 16.80
C PRO A 130 13.12 -7.85 16.94
N LEU A 131 12.05 -7.42 16.27
CA LEU A 131 11.52 -6.06 16.30
C LEU A 131 10.40 -5.88 17.33
N GLU A 132 9.99 -6.92 18.07
CA GLU A 132 8.99 -6.85 19.14
C GLU A 132 9.31 -5.74 20.18
N PRO A 133 10.58 -5.54 20.61
CA PRO A 133 10.93 -4.44 21.49
C PRO A 133 10.84 -3.06 20.83
N LEU A 134 10.83 -2.95 19.50
CA LEU A 134 10.69 -1.68 18.78
C LEU A 134 9.23 -1.33 18.51
N LEU A 135 8.40 -2.36 18.24
CA LEU A 135 6.97 -2.20 17.97
C LEU A 135 6.17 -1.92 19.24
N THR A 136 6.63 -2.38 20.41
CA THR A 136 5.90 -2.23 21.69
C THR A 136 6.07 -0.89 22.38
N VAL A 137 7.12 -0.12 22.06
CA VAL A 137 7.35 1.21 22.68
C VAL A 137 6.92 2.38 21.80
N GLY A 138 6.67 2.17 20.51
CA GLY A 138 6.41 3.26 19.57
C GLY A 138 7.66 4.12 19.37
N TRP A 139 7.96 4.45 18.12
CA TRP A 139 9.19 5.17 17.76
C TRP A 139 9.24 6.64 18.27
N GLN A 140 8.21 7.08 19.00
CA GLN A 140 8.13 8.39 19.65
C GLN A 140 8.21 8.32 21.19
N ALA A 141 8.55 7.18 21.77
CA ALA A 141 8.77 7.11 23.22
C ALA A 141 10.13 7.69 23.61
N ARG A 142 10.03 8.91 24.18
CA ARG A 142 10.90 9.58 25.15
C ARG A 142 11.91 10.58 24.58
N ASN A 143 11.56 11.85 24.72
CA ASN A 143 12.49 12.84 25.23
C ASN A 143 12.98 12.32 26.60
N GLU A 144 14.08 11.58 26.62
CA GLU A 144 14.85 11.44 27.85
C GLU A 144 15.49 12.80 28.14
N PRO A 145 15.32 13.38 29.34
CA PRO A 145 16.10 14.54 29.70
C PRO A 145 17.57 14.12 29.76
N GLU A 146 18.41 14.76 28.94
CA GLU A 146 19.84 14.87 29.18
C GLU A 146 20.01 15.48 30.58
N ASP A 147 20.32 14.66 31.58
CA ASP A 147 21.25 14.95 32.69
C ASP A 147 20.96 14.06 33.91
N ALA A 148 21.89 13.14 34.17
CA ALA A 148 22.44 12.89 35.51
C ALA A 148 23.58 11.87 35.40
N VAL A 149 24.74 12.34 34.97
CA VAL A 149 26.00 11.71 35.41
C VAL A 149 26.17 12.13 36.86
N ASP A 150 25.88 11.26 37.82
CA ASP A 150 26.37 11.43 39.19
C ASP A 150 27.30 10.26 39.57
N GLY A 151 28.50 10.64 39.94
CA GLY A 151 29.59 9.75 40.28
C GLY A 151 29.54 9.32 41.75
N GLY A 152 30.21 8.21 42.05
CA GLY A 152 30.51 7.85 43.45
C GLY A 152 30.48 6.36 43.71
N ALA A 153 31.47 5.65 43.18
CA ALA A 153 31.79 4.32 43.69
C ALA A 153 32.38 4.46 45.10
N GLN A 154 31.61 4.15 46.14
CA GLN A 154 32.14 3.88 47.48
C GLN A 154 32.15 2.38 47.71
N ARG A 155 33.36 1.81 47.64
CA ARG A 155 33.65 0.46 48.14
C ARG A 155 33.70 0.50 49.66
N ALA A 156 32.87 -0.29 50.32
CA ALA A 156 33.08 -0.69 51.70
C ALA A 156 33.38 -2.20 51.71
N GLY A 157 34.65 -2.53 51.94
CA GLY A 157 35.07 -3.88 52.32
C GLY A 157 34.96 -4.00 53.83
N GLU A 158 34.33 -5.08 54.28
CA GLU A 158 34.23 -5.52 55.67
C GLU A 158 35.60 -5.94 56.20
N GLN A 159 35.85 -5.67 57.49
CA GLN A 159 36.89 -6.31 58.30
C GLN A 159 36.28 -7.46 59.08
#